data_AF-A0A3M0G6E1-F1
#
_entry.id   AF-A0A3M0G6E1-F1
#
_cell.length_a   1.000
_cell.length_b   1.000
_cell.length_c   1.000
_cell.angle_alpha   90.00
_cell.angle_beta   90.00
_cell.angle_gamma   90.00
#
_symmetry.space_group_name_H-M   'P 1'
#
loop_
_entity.id
_entity.type
_entity.pdbx_description
1 polymer ?
#
loop_
_entity_poly.entity_id
_entity_poly.type
_entity_poly.pdbx_seq_one_letter_code
_entity_poly.pdbx_strand_id
1 'polypeptide(L)'
;MNEDFKKVFIHELGHFIALELNFRLYNYDRRAIGLKIEPRINTKFYNGSISTDKATTGSYNPINSAKEYAQTFYGCLFESLYRNIDIKSCLKSSVSKTDYLVNNIGNGKVDALHLYSISIRPELKDVGKKWFNYATENFYPLIKNNVSHFKTIFDLSPENYIVSKQYNQTTFDINKLRNATIFFVLEHSDVYDSFIKSLESIK
;
A
#
# COMPACT_ATOMS: atom_id res chain seq x y z
N MET A 1 12.57 -18.27 -2.27
CA MET A 1 12.54 -16.79 -2.35
C MET A 1 12.88 -16.25 -0.97
N ASN A 2 13.55 -15.10 -0.82
CA ASN A 2 13.94 -14.63 0.52
C ASN A 2 12.80 -13.85 1.19
N GLU A 3 12.86 -13.72 2.52
CA GLU A 3 11.84 -13.00 3.30
C GLU A 3 11.70 -11.53 2.89
N ASP A 4 12.79 -10.88 2.46
CA ASP A 4 12.72 -9.48 2.05
C ASP A 4 11.91 -9.28 0.77
N PHE A 5 12.01 -10.20 -0.19
CA PHE A 5 11.17 -10.20 -1.39
C PHE A 5 9.70 -10.40 -1.02
N LYS A 6 9.39 -11.35 -0.13
CA LYS A 6 8.01 -11.62 0.31
C LYS A 6 7.41 -10.41 1.02
N LYS A 7 8.18 -9.71 1.86
CA LYS A 7 7.75 -8.44 2.49
C LYS A 7 7.39 -7.39 1.44
N VAL A 8 8.25 -7.19 0.43
CA VAL A 8 7.99 -6.23 -0.65
C VAL A 8 6.74 -6.63 -1.44
N PHE A 9 6.58 -7.92 -1.73
CA PHE A 9 5.37 -8.43 -2.38
C PHE A 9 4.11 -8.13 -1.58
N ILE A 10 4.11 -8.34 -0.26
CA ILE A 10 2.96 -8.03 0.60
C ILE A 10 2.68 -6.53 0.66
N HIS A 11 3.72 -5.70 0.70
CA HIS A 11 3.59 -4.25 0.64
C HIS A 11 2.89 -3.81 -0.65
N GLU A 12 3.39 -4.24 -1.81
CA GLU A 12 2.75 -3.94 -3.10
C GLU A 12 1.34 -4.53 -3.18
N LEU A 13 1.11 -5.72 -2.62
CA LEU A 13 -0.22 -6.33 -2.58
C LEU A 13 -1.22 -5.46 -1.79
N GLY A 14 -0.77 -4.73 -0.78
CA GLY A 14 -1.57 -3.73 -0.07
C GLY A 14 -2.03 -2.60 -1.00
N HIS A 15 -1.11 -2.00 -1.77
CA HIS A 15 -1.47 -1.00 -2.79
C HIS A 15 -2.38 -1.57 -3.88
N PHE A 16 -2.11 -2.80 -4.34
CA PHE A 16 -2.91 -3.49 -5.34
C PHE A 16 -4.36 -3.62 -4.88
N ILE A 17 -4.58 -4.13 -3.67
CA ILE A 17 -5.91 -4.30 -3.10
C ILE A 17 -6.60 -2.95 -2.93
N ALA A 18 -5.88 -1.92 -2.47
CA ALA A 18 -6.46 -0.59 -2.34
C ALA A 18 -6.87 0.03 -3.69
N LEU A 19 -6.10 -0.20 -4.76
CA LEU A 19 -6.47 0.19 -6.12
C LEU A 19 -7.75 -0.53 -6.60
N GLU A 20 -7.86 -1.84 -6.37
CA GLU A 20 -9.05 -2.60 -6.74
C GLU A 20 -10.29 -2.13 -5.95
N LEU A 21 -10.13 -1.79 -4.66
CA LEU A 21 -11.17 -1.21 -3.82
C LEU A 21 -11.58 0.19 -4.28
N ASN A 22 -10.63 1.07 -4.56
CA ASN A 22 -10.86 2.41 -5.08
C ASN A 22 -11.62 2.39 -6.41
N PHE A 23 -11.19 1.55 -7.35
CA PHE A 23 -11.88 1.37 -8.62
C PHE A 23 -13.31 0.87 -8.41
N ARG A 24 -13.51 -0.12 -7.55
CA ARG A 24 -14.81 -0.76 -7.35
C ARG A 24 -15.82 0.14 -6.64
N LEU A 25 -15.39 0.87 -5.61
CA LEU A 25 -16.28 1.65 -4.74
C LEU A 25 -16.53 3.06 -5.26
N TYR A 26 -15.53 3.67 -5.89
CA TYR A 26 -15.56 5.09 -6.25
C TYR A 26 -15.32 5.36 -7.73
N ASN A 27 -15.03 4.31 -8.52
CA ASN A 27 -14.50 4.47 -9.88
C ASN A 27 -13.30 5.44 -9.91
N TYR A 28 -12.51 5.43 -8.82
CA TYR A 28 -11.37 6.31 -8.58
C TYR A 28 -10.08 5.54 -8.84
N ASP A 29 -9.14 6.20 -9.55
CA ASP A 29 -8.00 5.56 -10.19
C ASP A 29 -8.40 4.40 -11.11
N ARG A 30 -7.57 4.12 -12.11
CA ARG A 30 -7.81 2.95 -12.95
C ARG A 30 -7.21 1.70 -12.31
N ARG A 31 -7.65 0.52 -12.74
CA ARG A 31 -7.23 -0.76 -12.14
C ARG A 31 -5.72 -0.94 -12.23
N ALA A 32 -5.16 -1.72 -11.31
CA ALA A 32 -3.79 -2.17 -11.45
C ALA A 32 -3.63 -3.00 -12.74
N ILE A 33 -2.61 -2.69 -13.54
CA ILE A 33 -2.27 -3.40 -14.78
C ILE A 33 -0.92 -4.12 -14.72
N GLY A 34 -0.08 -3.80 -13.73
CA GLY A 34 1.19 -4.48 -13.53
C GLY A 34 1.70 -4.33 -12.11
N LEU A 35 2.33 -5.37 -11.59
CA LEU A 35 3.10 -5.37 -10.35
C LEU A 35 4.50 -5.89 -10.67
N LYS A 36 5.52 -5.18 -10.20
CA LYS A 36 6.92 -5.47 -10.46
C LYS A 36 7.73 -5.37 -9.18
N ILE A 37 8.71 -6.27 -9.03
CA ILE A 37 9.70 -6.24 -7.94
C ILE A 37 11.09 -6.41 -8.53
N GLU A 38 12.01 -5.53 -8.16
CA GLU A 38 13.39 -5.52 -8.66
C GLU A 38 14.39 -5.29 -7.52
N PRO A 39 15.60 -5.85 -7.60
CA PRO A 39 16.63 -5.62 -6.59
C PRO A 39 17.08 -4.17 -6.63
N ARG A 40 17.24 -3.57 -5.46
CA ARG A 40 17.82 -2.24 -5.32
C ARG A 40 19.33 -2.31 -5.58
N ILE A 41 19.81 -1.42 -6.46
CA ILE A 41 21.21 -1.35 -6.89
C ILE A 41 22.17 -1.39 -5.69
N ASN A 42 23.16 -2.28 -5.76
CA ASN A 42 24.21 -2.48 -4.74
C ASN A 42 23.69 -2.80 -3.32
N THR A 43 22.51 -3.41 -3.20
CA THR A 43 21.97 -3.87 -1.91
C THR A 43 21.36 -5.26 -2.02
N LYS A 44 21.06 -5.89 -0.88
CA LYS A 44 20.30 -7.15 -0.81
C LYS A 44 18.77 -6.96 -0.83
N PHE A 45 18.30 -5.72 -0.96
CA PHE A 45 16.90 -5.35 -0.82
C PHE A 45 16.20 -5.25 -2.18
N TYR A 46 14.87 -5.17 -2.16
CA TYR A 46 14.06 -5.03 -3.36
C TYR A 46 13.21 -3.76 -3.29
N ASN A 47 12.94 -3.17 -4.44
CA ASN A 47 11.89 -2.17 -4.62
C ASN A 47 10.70 -2.84 -5.29
N GLY A 48 9.49 -2.44 -4.90
CA GLY A 48 8.26 -2.81 -5.58
C GLY A 48 7.69 -1.61 -6.35
N SER A 49 6.81 -1.90 -7.30
CA SER A 49 5.98 -0.88 -7.94
C SER A 49 4.71 -1.49 -8.53
N ILE A 50 3.63 -0.70 -8.49
CA ILE A 50 2.40 -0.97 -9.23
C ILE A 50 2.23 0.06 -10.34
N SER A 51 1.80 -0.43 -11.49
CA SER A 51 1.37 0.38 -12.63
C SER A 51 -0.14 0.28 -12.80
N THR A 52 -0.77 1.40 -13.11
CA THR A 52 -2.20 1.51 -13.43
C THR A 52 -2.35 1.89 -14.91
N ASP A 53 -3.50 1.60 -15.53
CA ASP A 53 -3.77 2.16 -16.85
C ASP A 53 -3.90 3.69 -16.77
N LYS A 54 -3.49 4.39 -17.85
CA LYS A 54 -3.31 5.85 -17.93
C LYS A 54 -4.27 6.62 -17.04
N ALA A 55 -3.71 7.46 -16.16
CA ALA A 55 -4.46 8.34 -15.27
C ALA A 55 -5.60 9.04 -16.01
N THR A 56 -6.83 8.84 -15.55
CA THR A 56 -7.95 9.70 -15.94
C THR A 56 -7.68 11.09 -15.39
N THR A 57 -7.96 12.10 -16.22
CA THR A 57 -8.05 13.52 -15.84
C THR A 57 -8.62 13.69 -14.43
N GLY A 58 -7.87 14.30 -13.51
CA GLY A 58 -8.29 14.53 -12.12
C GLY A 58 -7.33 14.01 -11.03
N SER A 59 -6.18 13.44 -11.39
CA SER A 59 -5.03 13.36 -10.48
C SER A 59 -4.79 14.75 -9.88
N TYR A 60 -4.68 14.86 -8.55
CA TYR A 60 -4.63 16.13 -7.80
C TYR A 60 -5.97 16.90 -7.66
N ASN A 61 -7.12 16.28 -7.92
CA ASN A 61 -8.41 16.87 -7.50
C ASN A 61 -8.58 16.69 -5.97
N PRO A 62 -8.85 17.76 -5.20
CA PRO A 62 -9.11 17.72 -3.76
C PRO A 62 -10.07 16.61 -3.31
N ILE A 63 -11.11 16.33 -4.10
CA ILE A 63 -12.16 15.31 -3.83
C ILE A 63 -11.57 13.89 -3.72
N ASN A 64 -10.39 13.68 -4.30
CA ASN A 64 -9.74 12.39 -4.40
C ASN A 64 -8.61 12.20 -3.38
N SER A 65 -8.22 13.24 -2.65
CA SER A 65 -7.07 13.19 -1.75
C SER A 65 -7.21 12.12 -0.65
N ALA A 66 -8.41 11.87 -0.13
CA ALA A 66 -8.64 10.81 0.87
C ALA A 66 -8.43 9.40 0.28
N LYS A 67 -8.83 9.20 -0.98
CA LYS A 67 -8.72 7.92 -1.70
C LYS A 67 -7.26 7.64 -2.08
N GLU A 68 -6.55 8.67 -2.53
CA GLU A 68 -5.09 8.64 -2.75
C GLU A 68 -4.34 8.35 -1.45
N TYR A 69 -4.70 9.02 -0.36
CA TYR A 69 -4.10 8.79 0.96
C TYR A 69 -4.31 7.34 1.42
N ALA A 70 -5.53 6.82 1.32
CA ALA A 70 -5.84 5.46 1.70
C ALA A 70 -5.08 4.43 0.86
N GLN A 71 -4.99 4.64 -0.46
CA GLN A 71 -4.22 3.80 -1.37
C GLN A 71 -2.74 3.72 -1.00
N THR A 72 -2.12 4.86 -0.72
CA THR A 72 -0.71 4.92 -0.30
C THR A 72 -0.53 4.32 1.10
N PHE A 73 -1.45 4.54 2.04
CA PHE A 73 -1.34 3.99 3.39
C PHE A 73 -1.40 2.45 3.43
N TYR A 74 -2.14 1.84 2.51
CA TYR A 74 -2.40 0.40 2.52
C TYR A 74 -1.18 -0.48 2.28
N GLY A 75 -0.15 -0.01 1.56
CA GLY A 75 1.10 -0.76 1.40
C GLY A 75 1.77 -1.01 2.73
N CYS A 76 2.00 0.07 3.49
CA CYS A 76 2.52 -0.03 4.86
C CYS A 76 1.58 -0.73 5.83
N LEU A 77 0.26 -0.60 5.70
CA LEU A 77 -0.71 -1.34 6.53
C LEU A 77 -0.47 -2.85 6.41
N PHE A 78 -0.44 -3.37 5.18
CA PHE A 78 -0.28 -4.79 4.92
C PHE A 78 1.07 -5.30 5.37
N GLU A 79 2.14 -4.56 5.07
CA GLU A 79 3.49 -4.91 5.52
C GLU A 79 3.58 -4.97 7.06
N SER A 80 3.05 -3.96 7.76
CA SER A 80 3.09 -3.89 9.21
C SER A 80 2.28 -4.99 9.90
N LEU A 81 1.14 -5.36 9.33
CA LEU A 81 0.33 -6.49 9.81
C LEU A 81 1.06 -7.83 9.59
N TYR A 82 1.58 -8.06 8.38
CA TYR A 82 2.33 -9.28 8.05
C TYR A 82 3.56 -9.48 8.93
N ARG A 83 4.33 -8.41 9.15
CA ARG A 83 5.57 -8.45 9.96
C ARG A 83 5.33 -8.29 11.46
N ASN A 84 4.10 -8.02 11.88
CA ASN A 84 3.74 -7.63 13.24
C ASN A 84 4.63 -6.50 13.81
N ILE A 85 4.83 -5.43 13.04
CA ILE A 85 5.56 -4.22 13.46
C ILE A 85 4.64 -3.00 13.55
N ASP A 86 5.07 -1.98 14.27
CA ASP A 86 4.36 -0.68 14.32
C ASP A 86 4.25 -0.08 12.90
N ILE A 87 3.06 0.45 12.56
CA ILE A 87 2.81 1.14 11.28
C ILE A 87 3.71 2.35 11.07
N LYS A 88 4.01 3.11 12.15
CA LYS A 88 4.94 4.24 12.13
C LYS A 88 6.36 3.77 11.84
N SER A 89 6.70 2.50 12.09
CA SER A 89 8.00 1.96 11.67
C SER A 89 8.07 1.77 10.16
N CYS A 90 7.00 1.34 9.49
CA CYS A 90 6.97 1.29 8.02
C CYS A 90 6.99 2.70 7.41
N LEU A 91 6.21 3.62 7.98
CA LEU A 91 6.04 4.99 7.50
C LEU A 91 7.19 5.96 7.90
N LYS A 92 8.29 5.47 8.47
CA LYS A 92 9.41 6.33 8.90
C LYS A 92 10.20 6.84 7.68
N SER A 93 10.08 8.13 7.40
CA SER A 93 10.93 8.87 6.44
C SER A 93 12.39 9.00 6.91
N SER A 94 12.65 8.80 8.20
CA SER A 94 13.94 8.95 8.88
C SER A 94 14.44 7.63 9.48
N VAL A 95 14.57 6.59 8.65
CA VAL A 95 15.48 5.51 9.02
C VAL A 95 16.92 6.03 8.92
N SER A 96 17.70 5.84 9.98
CA SER A 96 19.13 6.11 9.94
C SER A 96 19.77 5.37 8.75
N LYS A 97 20.89 5.87 8.21
CA LYS A 97 21.62 5.16 7.14
C LYS A 97 21.91 3.69 7.53
N THR A 98 22.12 3.45 8.82
CA THR A 98 22.31 2.12 9.41
C THR A 98 21.05 1.26 9.30
N ASP A 99 19.87 1.77 9.67
CA ASP A 99 18.62 1.01 9.55
C ASP A 99 18.18 0.79 8.10
N TYR A 100 18.48 1.73 7.21
CA TYR A 100 18.23 1.61 5.77
C TYR A 100 19.11 0.51 5.13
N LEU A 101 20.36 0.37 5.59
CA LEU A 101 21.31 -0.63 5.10
C LEU A 101 21.17 -2.01 5.78
N VAL A 102 20.67 -2.05 7.02
CA VAL A 102 20.63 -3.27 7.85
C VAL A 102 19.21 -3.87 7.94
N ASN A 103 18.16 -3.06 8.03
CA ASN A 103 16.81 -3.50 8.44
C ASN A 103 15.70 -3.44 7.37
N ASN A 104 16.02 -3.02 6.13
CA ASN A 104 15.07 -2.90 5.01
C ASN A 104 13.75 -2.17 5.33
N ILE A 105 13.80 -1.13 6.17
CA ILE A 105 12.59 -0.36 6.53
C ILE A 105 12.23 0.64 5.39
N GLY A 106 12.89 0.54 4.24
CA GLY A 106 12.96 1.58 3.21
C GLY A 106 11.94 1.52 2.06
N ASN A 107 10.90 0.67 2.13
CA ASN A 107 9.82 0.67 1.13
C ASN A 107 8.79 1.76 1.43
N GLY A 108 8.28 1.79 2.67
CA GLY A 108 7.34 2.80 3.14
C GLY A 108 7.87 4.23 3.20
N LYS A 109 9.15 4.48 2.89
CA LYS A 109 9.68 5.84 2.76
C LYS A 109 9.05 6.59 1.59
N VAL A 110 8.86 5.91 0.45
CA VAL A 110 8.21 6.52 -0.72
C VAL A 110 6.76 6.84 -0.38
N ASP A 111 6.06 5.90 0.24
CA ASP A 111 4.70 6.11 0.75
C ASP A 111 4.64 7.25 1.76
N ALA A 112 5.54 7.31 2.74
CA ALA A 112 5.56 8.37 3.73
C ALA A 112 5.75 9.75 3.10
N LEU A 113 6.62 9.86 2.09
CA LEU A 113 6.81 11.10 1.33
C LEU A 113 5.57 11.46 0.52
N HIS A 114 4.86 10.46 -0.04
CA HIS A 114 3.64 10.67 -0.80
C HIS A 114 2.45 11.05 0.12
N LEU A 115 2.28 10.37 1.26
CA LEU A 115 1.31 10.78 2.28
C LEU A 115 1.59 12.20 2.78
N TYR A 116 2.86 12.56 2.97
CA TYR A 116 3.25 13.93 3.30
C TYR A 116 2.90 14.91 2.18
N SER A 117 3.18 14.58 0.91
CA SER A 117 2.88 15.46 -0.22
C SER A 117 1.38 15.70 -0.40
N ILE A 118 0.53 14.71 -0.11
CA ILE A 118 -0.93 14.86 -0.04
C ILE A 118 -1.30 15.77 1.14
N SER A 119 -0.68 15.55 2.30
CA SER A 119 -0.99 16.26 3.56
C SER A 119 -0.67 17.76 3.54
N ILE A 120 0.23 18.21 2.66
CA ILE A 120 0.63 19.61 2.53
C ILE A 120 -0.07 20.35 1.38
N ARG A 121 -1.02 19.70 0.68
CA ARG A 121 -1.80 20.36 -0.38
C ARG A 121 -2.57 21.55 0.21
N PRO A 122 -2.64 22.71 -0.49
CA PRO A 122 -3.29 23.90 0.04
C PRO A 122 -4.73 23.68 0.54
N GLU A 123 -5.49 22.84 -0.15
CA GLU A 123 -6.87 22.46 0.19
C GLU A 123 -7.00 21.56 1.44
N LEU A 124 -5.90 20.94 1.89
CA LEU A 124 -5.83 20.04 3.05
C LEU A 124 -5.02 20.64 4.21
N LYS A 125 -4.80 21.95 4.19
CA LYS A 125 -4.07 22.66 5.24
C LYS A 125 -4.68 22.31 6.61
N ASP A 126 -3.83 21.87 7.53
CA ASP A 126 -4.19 21.40 8.89
C ASP A 126 -4.96 20.06 9.00
N VAL A 127 -5.41 19.48 7.88
CA VAL A 127 -6.11 18.18 7.83
C VAL A 127 -5.14 17.01 7.77
N GLY A 128 -4.03 17.14 7.04
CA GLY A 128 -3.09 16.04 6.80
C GLY A 128 -2.52 15.40 8.07
N LYS A 129 -2.21 16.20 9.10
CA LYS A 129 -1.77 15.67 10.41
C LYS A 129 -2.88 14.88 11.11
N LYS A 130 -4.13 15.34 11.01
CA LYS A 130 -5.29 14.65 11.61
C LYS A 130 -5.56 13.34 10.89
N TRP A 131 -5.41 13.29 9.56
CA TRP A 131 -5.48 12.06 8.77
C TRP A 131 -4.41 11.06 9.20
N PHE A 132 -3.16 11.50 9.35
CA PHE A 132 -2.07 10.64 9.80
C PHE A 132 -2.31 10.07 11.20
N ASN A 133 -2.76 10.91 12.14
CA ASN A 133 -3.09 10.46 13.49
C ASN A 133 -4.26 9.47 13.45
N TYR A 134 -5.34 9.77 12.74
CA TYR A 134 -6.47 8.86 12.61
C TYR A 134 -6.05 7.51 11.99
N ALA A 135 -5.29 7.53 10.89
CA ALA A 135 -4.84 6.32 10.21
C ALA A 135 -3.94 5.44 11.11
N THR A 136 -3.01 6.06 11.86
CA THR A 136 -2.02 5.33 12.65
C THR A 136 -2.45 4.99 14.07
N GLU A 137 -3.30 5.82 14.69
CA GLU A 137 -3.68 5.72 16.11
C GLU A 137 -5.10 5.17 16.31
N ASN A 138 -5.97 5.25 15.29
CA ASN A 138 -7.35 4.75 15.38
C ASN A 138 -7.59 3.58 14.43
N PHE A 139 -7.34 3.79 13.13
CA PHE A 139 -7.65 2.79 12.11
C PHE A 139 -6.72 1.58 12.17
N TYR A 140 -5.39 1.79 12.20
CA TYR A 140 -4.43 0.68 12.27
C TYR A 140 -4.66 -0.26 13.47
N PRO A 141 -4.83 0.22 14.72
CA PRO A 141 -5.13 -0.67 15.85
C PRO A 141 -6.43 -1.48 15.68
N LEU A 142 -7.48 -0.87 15.11
CA LEU A 142 -8.75 -1.54 14.82
C LEU A 142 -8.55 -2.69 13.82
N ILE A 143 -7.76 -2.47 12.76
CA ILE A 143 -7.44 -3.52 11.78
C ILE A 143 -6.53 -4.58 12.38
N LYS A 144 -5.52 -4.19 13.16
CA LYS A 144 -4.56 -5.10 13.80
C LYS A 144 -5.25 -6.13 14.70
N ASN A 145 -6.30 -5.72 15.41
CA ASN A 145 -7.09 -6.62 16.25
C ASN A 145 -7.88 -7.66 15.43
N ASN A 146 -8.03 -7.46 14.12
CA ASN A 146 -8.71 -8.36 13.19
C ASN A 146 -7.76 -8.94 12.12
N VAL A 147 -6.45 -9.06 12.44
CA VAL A 147 -5.42 -9.49 11.49
C VAL A 147 -5.66 -10.89 10.90
N SER A 148 -6.40 -11.76 11.60
CA SER A 148 -6.76 -13.10 11.10
C SER A 148 -7.50 -13.05 9.75
N HIS A 149 -8.24 -11.98 9.46
CA HIS A 149 -8.95 -11.79 8.20
C HIS A 149 -7.98 -11.59 7.02
N PHE A 150 -6.74 -11.17 7.28
CA PHE A 150 -5.71 -10.98 6.26
C PHE A 150 -4.91 -12.24 5.97
N LYS A 151 -5.15 -13.33 6.72
CA LYS A 151 -4.36 -14.57 6.60
C LYS A 151 -4.37 -15.11 5.16
N THR A 152 -5.52 -15.08 4.49
CA THR A 152 -5.67 -15.54 3.10
C THR A 152 -4.78 -14.77 2.12
N ILE A 153 -4.53 -13.48 2.39
CA ILE A 153 -3.62 -12.63 1.62
C ILE A 153 -2.17 -12.94 1.98
N PHE A 154 -1.86 -13.06 3.26
CA PHE A 154 -0.49 -13.26 3.73
C PHE A 154 0.07 -14.63 3.33
N ASP A 155 -0.79 -15.64 3.23
CA ASP A 155 -0.44 -17.01 2.83
C ASP A 155 -0.19 -17.15 1.30
N LEU A 156 -0.47 -16.13 0.48
CA LEU A 156 -0.25 -16.21 -0.97
C LEU A 156 1.23 -16.38 -1.31
N SER A 157 1.64 -17.48 -1.95
CA SER A 157 3.03 -17.69 -2.37
C SER A 157 3.35 -16.86 -3.63
N PRO A 158 4.29 -15.88 -3.60
CA PRO A 158 4.55 -15.00 -4.74
C PRO A 158 4.93 -15.75 -6.02
N GLU A 159 5.61 -16.90 -5.88
CA GLU A 159 6.05 -17.77 -6.98
C GLU A 159 4.89 -18.19 -7.89
N ASN A 160 3.70 -18.37 -7.32
CA ASN A 160 2.52 -18.81 -8.06
C ASN A 160 1.99 -17.73 -9.01
N TYR A 161 2.46 -16.50 -8.91
CA TYR A 161 1.96 -15.35 -9.65
C TYR A 161 3.02 -14.76 -10.58
N ILE A 162 4.23 -15.30 -10.66
CA ILE A 162 5.29 -14.73 -11.51
C ILE A 162 5.04 -15.11 -12.98
N VAL A 163 5.07 -14.11 -13.87
CA VAL A 163 5.00 -14.31 -15.33
C VAL A 163 6.35 -14.21 -16.00
N SER A 164 7.26 -13.38 -15.48
CA SER A 164 8.59 -13.21 -16.05
C SER A 164 9.62 -12.77 -15.02
N LYS A 165 10.87 -13.14 -15.29
CA LYS A 165 12.07 -12.67 -14.59
C LYS A 165 13.06 -12.18 -15.65
N GLN A 166 13.01 -10.90 -16.00
CA GLN A 166 13.86 -10.30 -17.04
C GLN A 166 14.66 -9.14 -16.45
N TYR A 167 15.95 -9.04 -16.78
CA TYR A 167 16.82 -7.94 -16.32
C TYR A 167 16.80 -7.72 -14.80
N ASN A 168 16.77 -8.81 -14.02
CA ASN A 168 16.60 -8.81 -12.56
C ASN A 168 15.24 -8.27 -12.05
N GLN A 169 14.32 -7.91 -12.92
CA GLN A 169 12.95 -7.54 -12.57
C GLN A 169 12.03 -8.77 -12.60
N THR A 170 11.27 -8.97 -11.53
CA THR A 170 10.21 -9.97 -11.44
C THR A 170 8.87 -9.30 -11.72
N THR A 171 8.13 -9.78 -12.72
CA THR A 171 6.79 -9.29 -13.08
C THR A 171 5.74 -10.32 -12.72
N PHE A 172 4.58 -9.87 -12.27
CA PHE A 172 3.50 -10.71 -11.76
C PHE A 172 2.26 -10.69 -12.68
N ASP A 173 1.54 -11.81 -12.71
CA ASP A 173 0.24 -11.98 -13.36
C ASP A 173 -0.83 -11.26 -12.52
N ILE A 174 -1.18 -10.06 -12.95
CA ILE A 174 -2.19 -9.24 -12.30
C ILE A 174 -3.58 -9.87 -12.35
N ASN A 175 -3.94 -10.59 -13.40
CA ASN A 175 -5.26 -11.22 -13.49
C ASN A 175 -5.35 -12.40 -12.51
N LYS A 176 -4.28 -13.19 -12.39
CA LYS A 176 -4.20 -14.25 -11.39
C LYS A 176 -4.22 -13.70 -9.96
N LEU A 177 -3.51 -12.60 -9.69
CA LEU A 177 -3.57 -11.91 -8.39
C LEU A 177 -4.96 -11.38 -8.09
N ARG A 178 -5.63 -10.75 -9.07
CA ARG A 178 -7.01 -10.26 -8.92
C ARG A 178 -7.97 -11.40 -8.55
N ASN A 179 -7.87 -12.54 -9.25
CA ASN A 179 -8.70 -13.70 -8.95
C ASN A 179 -8.41 -14.27 -7.55
N ALA A 180 -7.15 -14.29 -7.12
CA ALA A 180 -6.78 -14.80 -5.80
C ALA A 180 -7.20 -13.88 -4.64
N THR A 181 -7.38 -12.59 -4.90
CA THR A 181 -7.70 -11.59 -3.88
C THR A 181 -9.16 -11.15 -3.89
N ILE A 182 -9.96 -11.60 -4.87
CA ILE A 182 -11.32 -11.08 -5.08
C ILE A 182 -12.19 -11.20 -3.83
N PHE A 183 -12.23 -12.37 -3.18
CA PHE A 183 -13.05 -12.56 -1.98
C PHE A 183 -12.65 -11.61 -0.85
N PHE A 184 -11.34 -11.44 -0.62
CA PHE A 184 -10.84 -10.47 0.36
C PHE A 184 -11.25 -9.04 -0.02
N VAL A 185 -11.13 -8.65 -1.29
CA VAL A 185 -11.57 -7.32 -1.77
C VAL A 185 -13.07 -7.12 -1.54
N LEU A 186 -13.90 -8.15 -1.77
CA LEU A 186 -15.33 -8.09 -1.53
C LEU A 186 -15.64 -7.88 -0.04
N GLU A 187 -15.04 -8.68 0.83
CA GLU A 187 -15.27 -8.65 2.28
C GLU A 187 -14.70 -7.38 2.94
N HIS A 188 -13.55 -6.89 2.47
CA HIS A 188 -12.86 -5.72 3.02
C HIS A 188 -13.43 -4.38 2.50
N SER A 189 -14.42 -4.41 1.60
CA SER A 189 -15.00 -3.23 0.96
C SER A 189 -15.59 -2.25 1.97
N ASP A 190 -16.39 -2.72 2.93
CA ASP A 190 -17.05 -1.85 3.91
C ASP A 190 -16.05 -1.20 4.89
N VAL A 191 -14.99 -1.93 5.23
CA VAL A 191 -13.91 -1.44 6.08
C VAL A 191 -13.13 -0.33 5.37
N TYR A 192 -12.82 -0.53 4.08
CA TYR A 192 -12.15 0.46 3.24
C TYR A 192 -13.01 1.71 3.01
N ASP A 193 -14.29 1.53 2.73
CA ASP A 193 -15.25 2.63 2.56
C ASP A 193 -15.38 3.47 3.83
N SER A 194 -15.52 2.81 4.99
CA SER A 194 -15.55 3.47 6.30
C SER A 194 -14.26 4.24 6.59
N PHE A 195 -13.11 3.71 6.18
CA PHE A 195 -11.83 4.40 6.33
C PHE A 195 -11.79 5.72 5.56
N ILE A 196 -12.18 5.70 4.28
CA ILE A 196 -12.22 6.89 3.42
C ILE A 196 -13.24 7.92 3.95
N LYS A 197 -14.46 7.49 4.29
CA LYS A 197 -15.48 8.39 4.83
C LYS A 197 -15.03 9.08 6.11
N SER A 198 -14.32 8.36 6.99
CA SER A 198 -13.73 8.97 8.18
C SER A 198 -12.67 10.02 7.81
N LEU A 199 -11.78 9.76 6.86
CA LEU A 199 -10.83 10.77 6.38
C LEU A 199 -11.56 12.00 5.82
N GLU A 200 -12.57 11.80 4.98
CA GLU A 200 -13.37 12.89 4.38
C GLU A 200 -14.16 13.70 5.44
N SER A 201 -14.51 13.10 6.58
CA SER A 201 -15.22 13.78 7.68
C SER A 201 -14.31 14.65 8.56
N ILE A 202 -12.99 14.44 8.51
CA ILE A 202 -12.01 15.20 9.30
C ILE A 202 -11.78 16.56 8.63
N LYS A 203 -12.18 17.61 9.33
CA LYS A 203 -11.91 19.02 9.02
C LYS A 203 -10.78 19.54 9.88
#